data_AF-A0A359M592-F1
#
_entry.id   AF-A0A359M592-F1
#
_cell.length_a   1.000
_cell.length_b   1.000
_cell.length_c   1.000
_cell.angle_alpha   90.00
_cell.angle_beta   90.00
_cell.angle_gamma   90.00
#
_symmetry.space_group_name_H-M   'P 1'
#
loop_
_entity.id
_entity.type
_entity.pdbx_description
1 polymer ?
#
loop_
_entity_poly.entity_id
_entity_poly.type
_entity_poly.pdbx_seq_one_letter_code
_entity_poly.pdbx_strand_id
1 'polypeptide(L)'
;MDVVHMYLEDDGPVAATAAAGIYHDMQDGRTAPDTIHLMVQYRKGFTVTFESTALPNMPDYHIEFLGTEGKLWINRNRYEFLAAEKGAVPEKTSIPGDITTDHVQNFLECCRSRRMPTADAYIGHRSVQVSHLCVQSYLEKRTIRFDPDREEVLPG
;
A
#
# COMPACT_ATOMS: atom_id res chain seq x y z
N MET A 1 0.06 -2.35 -0.63
CA MET A 1 -0.64 -1.71 -1.77
C MET A 1 -1.74 -2.62 -2.27
N ASP A 2 -1.43 -3.91 -2.49
CA ASP A 2 -2.35 -5.05 -2.48
C ASP A 2 -3.70 -4.86 -1.74
N VAL A 3 -3.70 -4.54 -0.44
CA VAL A 3 -4.95 -4.40 0.34
C VAL A 3 -5.78 -3.20 -0.12
N VAL A 4 -5.12 -2.11 -0.53
CA VAL A 4 -5.81 -0.94 -1.10
C VAL A 4 -6.44 -1.32 -2.44
N HIS A 5 -5.70 -2.03 -3.30
CA HIS A 5 -6.22 -2.52 -4.58
C HIS A 5 -7.40 -3.47 -4.40
N MET A 6 -7.32 -4.35 -3.40
CA MET A 6 -8.39 -5.29 -3.05
C MET A 6 -9.66 -4.56 -2.57
N TYR A 7 -9.54 -3.61 -1.63
CA TYR A 7 -10.70 -2.94 -1.04
C TYR A 7 -11.36 -1.93 -1.98
N LEU A 8 -10.57 -1.26 -2.83
CA LEU A 8 -11.06 -0.24 -3.75
C LEU A 8 -11.30 -0.79 -5.17
N GLU A 9 -10.98 -2.07 -5.39
CA GLU A 9 -11.10 -2.77 -6.66
C GLU A 9 -10.47 -1.99 -7.83
N ASP A 10 -9.34 -1.32 -7.56
CA ASP A 10 -8.58 -0.53 -8.53
C ASP A 10 -7.09 -0.71 -8.26
N ASP A 11 -6.42 -1.33 -9.23
CA ASP A 11 -5.00 -1.61 -9.22
C ASP A 11 -4.23 -0.72 -10.21
N GLY A 12 -4.88 0.32 -10.76
CA GLY A 12 -4.37 1.16 -11.83
C GLY A 12 -3.94 2.54 -11.37
N PRO A 13 -2.70 2.71 -10.87
CA PRO A 13 -2.16 4.04 -10.60
C PRO A 13 -2.05 4.82 -11.92
N VAL A 14 -2.32 6.11 -11.90
CA VAL A 14 -2.15 7.03 -13.05
C VAL A 14 -1.03 8.03 -12.86
N ALA A 15 -0.65 8.28 -11.61
CA ALA A 15 0.50 9.09 -11.28
C ALA A 15 1.10 8.70 -9.93
N ALA A 16 2.41 8.81 -9.80
CA ALA A 16 3.13 8.61 -8.55
C ALA A 16 4.14 9.73 -8.33
N THR A 17 4.24 10.22 -7.11
CA THR A 17 5.27 11.16 -6.68
C THR A 17 5.88 10.73 -5.36
N ALA A 18 7.19 10.87 -5.22
CA ALA A 18 7.93 10.47 -4.03
C ALA A 18 8.87 11.57 -3.54
N ALA A 19 8.90 11.78 -2.23
CA ALA A 19 9.92 12.55 -1.53
C ALA A 19 10.58 11.63 -0.51
N ALA A 20 11.89 11.43 -0.61
CA ALA A 20 12.61 10.52 0.26
C ALA A 20 14.04 11.01 0.49
N GLY A 21 14.70 10.49 1.52
CA GLY A 21 16.10 10.79 1.79
C GLY A 21 16.73 9.84 2.79
N ILE A 22 18.07 9.89 2.84
CA ILE A 22 18.84 9.41 3.98
C ILE A 22 19.11 10.66 4.81
N TYR A 23 18.36 10.82 5.91
CA TYR A 23 18.49 11.96 6.81
C TYR A 23 19.35 11.64 8.03
N HIS A 24 19.46 10.36 8.37
CA HIS A 24 20.36 9.84 9.39
C HIS A 24 21.41 8.93 8.73
N ASP A 25 22.57 9.51 8.40
CA ASP A 25 23.67 8.76 7.82
C ASP A 25 24.31 7.82 8.86
N MET A 26 24.10 6.52 8.66
CA MET A 26 24.69 5.45 9.47
C MET A 26 26.07 5.02 8.96
N GLN A 27 26.58 5.64 7.89
CA GLN A 27 27.86 5.34 7.22
C GLN A 27 27.99 3.86 6.77
N ASP A 28 26.87 3.24 6.42
CA ASP A 28 26.81 1.82 6.00
C ASP A 28 26.75 1.63 4.48
N GLY A 29 26.82 2.72 3.72
CA GLY A 29 26.80 2.70 2.25
C GLY A 29 25.44 2.36 1.64
N ARG A 30 24.35 2.40 2.41
CA ARG A 30 23.00 2.20 1.87
C ARG A 30 22.67 3.26 0.82
N THR A 31 21.88 2.86 -0.17
CA THR A 31 21.29 3.78 -1.15
C THR A 31 19.78 3.93 -0.97
N ALA A 32 19.16 3.04 -0.19
CA ALA A 32 17.76 3.12 0.17
C ALA A 32 17.54 4.27 1.19
N PRO A 33 16.56 5.17 0.94
CA PRO A 33 16.15 6.19 1.89
C PRO A 33 15.79 5.62 3.26
N ASP A 34 16.13 6.33 4.34
CA ASP A 34 15.67 5.99 5.68
C ASP A 34 14.27 6.56 5.97
N THR A 35 13.82 7.54 5.20
CA THR A 35 12.50 8.18 5.33
C THR A 35 11.94 8.46 3.94
N ILE A 36 10.68 8.11 3.74
CA ILE A 36 9.98 8.21 2.47
C ILE A 36 8.52 8.61 2.65
N HIS A 37 8.07 9.54 1.81
CA HIS A 37 6.69 9.94 1.64
C HIS A 37 6.30 9.78 0.18
N LEU A 38 5.18 9.10 -0.07
CA LEU A 38 4.65 8.83 -1.40
C LEU A 38 3.25 9.39 -1.51
N MET A 39 2.90 9.84 -2.71
CA MET A 39 1.52 10.13 -3.08
C MET A 39 1.24 9.52 -4.46
N VAL A 40 0.18 8.74 -4.54
CA VAL A 40 -0.21 7.97 -5.74
C VAL A 40 -1.65 8.30 -6.08
N GLN A 41 -1.92 8.59 -7.34
CA GLN A 41 -3.26 8.87 -7.86
C GLN A 41 -3.78 7.66 -8.62
N TYR A 42 -5.07 7.37 -8.51
CA TYR A 42 -5.73 6.22 -9.14
C TYR A 42 -6.82 6.64 -10.12
N ARG A 43 -7.14 5.76 -11.08
CA ARG A 43 -8.15 5.99 -12.11
C ARG A 43 -9.53 6.28 -11.55
N LYS A 44 -9.93 5.63 -10.45
CA LYS A 44 -11.22 5.88 -9.79
C LYS A 44 -11.28 7.19 -8.97
N GLY A 45 -10.26 8.05 -9.05
CA GLY A 45 -10.32 9.40 -8.48
C GLY A 45 -10.00 9.48 -6.98
N PHE A 46 -9.29 8.50 -6.43
CA PHE A 46 -8.76 8.55 -5.08
C PHE A 46 -7.23 8.66 -5.09
N THR A 47 -6.67 9.05 -3.94
CA THR A 47 -5.23 9.13 -3.73
C THR A 47 -4.80 8.27 -2.57
N VAL A 48 -3.62 7.68 -2.66
CA VAL A 48 -2.97 6.95 -1.59
C VAL A 48 -1.73 7.71 -1.16
N THR A 49 -1.63 8.01 0.13
CA THR A 49 -0.39 8.47 0.74
C THR A 49 0.26 7.32 1.50
N PHE A 50 1.58 7.23 1.43
CA PHE A 50 2.35 6.26 2.20
C PHE A 50 3.53 6.94 2.85
N GLU A 51 3.80 6.59 4.10
CA GLU A 51 4.93 7.06 4.87
C GLU A 51 5.64 5.86 5.49
N SER A 52 6.97 5.90 5.45
CA SER A 52 7.81 4.96 6.20
C SER A 52 9.08 5.65 6.61
N THR A 53 9.52 5.39 7.83
CA THR A 53 10.83 5.83 8.33
C THR A 53 11.47 4.76 9.19
N ALA A 54 12.80 4.70 9.19
CA ALA A 54 13.61 3.86 10.07
C ALA A 54 13.82 4.49 11.47
N LEU A 55 13.18 5.63 11.74
CA LEU A 55 13.22 6.29 13.05
C LEU A 55 12.36 5.54 14.10
N PRO A 56 12.75 5.60 15.38
CA PRO A 56 12.00 4.94 16.46
C PRO A 56 10.64 5.60 16.72
N ASN A 57 9.75 4.86 17.39
CA ASN A 57 8.44 5.34 17.87
C ASN A 57 7.46 5.76 16.77
N MET A 58 7.57 5.17 15.57
CA MET A 58 6.52 5.29 14.58
C MET A 58 5.20 4.69 15.10
N PRO A 59 4.05 5.26 14.72
CA PRO A 59 2.76 4.64 14.99
C PRO A 59 2.69 3.22 14.43
N ASP A 60 1.81 2.41 15.00
CA ASP A 60 1.51 1.07 14.49
C ASP A 60 1.17 1.14 12.98
N TYR A 61 1.74 0.21 12.21
CA TYR A 61 1.43 0.11 10.78
C TYR A 61 -0.07 -0.15 10.59
N HIS A 62 -0.65 0.50 9.58
CA HIS A 62 -2.06 0.37 9.25
C HIS A 62 -2.33 0.91 7.85
N ILE A 63 -3.56 0.72 7.41
CA ILE A 63 -4.16 1.43 6.28
C ILE A 63 -5.37 2.17 6.85
N GLU A 64 -5.47 3.48 6.57
CA GLU A 64 -6.67 4.27 6.87
C GLU A 64 -7.36 4.64 5.56
N PHE A 65 -8.59 4.19 5.39
CA PHE A 65 -9.48 4.60 4.30
C PHE A 65 -10.35 5.75 4.79
N LEU A 66 -10.37 6.84 4.02
CA LEU A 66 -11.19 8.01 4.29
C LEU A 66 -12.27 8.12 3.22
N GLY A 67 -13.54 8.01 3.64
CA GLY A 67 -14.70 8.09 2.77
C GLY A 67 -15.71 9.12 3.24
N THR A 68 -16.79 9.28 2.47
CA THR A 68 -17.87 10.22 2.81
C THR A 68 -18.72 9.76 3.99
N GLU A 69 -18.76 8.44 4.24
CA GLU A 69 -19.57 7.84 5.31
C GLU A 69 -18.78 7.63 6.61
N GLY A 70 -17.47 7.87 6.58
CA GLY A 70 -16.63 7.68 7.75
C GLY A 70 -15.19 7.32 7.38
N LYS A 71 -14.47 6.83 8.37
CA LYS A 71 -13.12 6.30 8.19
C LYS A 71 -12.99 4.88 8.69
N LEU A 72 -12.23 4.09 7.95
CA LEU A 72 -11.91 2.71 8.29
C LEU A 72 -10.39 2.60 8.49
N TRP A 73 -9.99 2.27 9.70
CA TRP A 73 -8.62 1.94 10.05
C TRP A 73 -8.48 0.42 10.10
N ILE A 74 -7.49 -0.15 9.41
CA ILE A 74 -7.21 -1.58 9.46
C ILE A 74 -5.72 -1.87 9.66
N ASN A 75 -5.43 -2.96 10.36
CA ASN A 75 -4.14 -3.63 10.29
C ASN A 75 -4.36 -5.14 10.13
N ARG A 76 -3.34 -5.97 10.38
CA ARG A 76 -3.46 -7.43 10.19
C ARG A 76 -4.58 -8.08 11.00
N ASN A 77 -4.84 -7.61 12.23
CA ASN A 77 -5.63 -8.33 13.22
C ASN A 77 -6.70 -7.44 13.89
N ARG A 78 -6.96 -6.24 13.36
CA ARG A 78 -7.96 -5.32 13.90
C ARG A 78 -8.47 -4.39 12.83
N TYR A 79 -9.76 -4.08 12.90
CA TYR A 79 -10.32 -2.90 12.26
C TYR A 79 -10.97 -1.97 13.28
N GLU A 80 -10.98 -0.68 12.96
CA GLU A 80 -11.75 0.35 13.64
C GLU A 80 -12.51 1.17 12.61
N PHE A 81 -13.84 1.18 12.68
CA PHE A 81 -14.68 2.01 11.81
C PHE A 81 -15.32 3.14 12.61
N LEU A 82 -15.19 4.37 12.12
CA LEU A 82 -15.82 5.54 12.69
C LEU A 82 -16.73 6.19 11.63
N ALA A 83 -18.04 6.13 11.86
CA ALA A 83 -19.02 6.79 11.01
C ALA A 83 -18.86 8.33 11.04
N ALA A 84 -19.24 8.99 9.94
CA ALA A 84 -19.12 10.45 9.80
C ALA A 84 -20.09 11.25 10.67
N GLU A 85 -21.11 10.62 11.23
CA GLU A 85 -22.11 11.29 12.07
C GLU A 85 -21.51 11.84 13.37
N LYS A 86 -22.01 13.00 13.79
CA LYS A 86 -21.50 13.66 15.00
C LYS A 86 -21.84 12.82 16.24
N GLY A 87 -20.81 12.50 17.02
CA GLY A 87 -20.96 11.69 18.23
C GLY A 87 -20.91 10.18 17.99
N ALA A 88 -20.59 9.74 16.76
CA ALA A 88 -20.32 8.34 16.48
C ALA A 88 -19.24 7.79 17.42
N VAL A 89 -19.47 6.56 17.87
CA VAL A 89 -18.49 5.79 18.63
C VAL A 89 -17.82 4.81 17.67
N PRO A 90 -16.47 4.71 17.64
CA PRO A 90 -15.81 3.77 16.76
C PRO A 90 -16.22 2.32 17.06
N GLU A 91 -16.65 1.58 16.03
CA GLU A 91 -16.75 0.13 16.08
C GLU A 91 -15.34 -0.46 16.00
N LYS A 92 -14.98 -1.34 16.93
CA LYS A 92 -13.65 -1.96 16.99
C LYS A 92 -13.78 -3.47 17.08
N THR A 93 -13.05 -4.17 16.23
CA THR A 93 -13.04 -5.63 16.21
C THR A 93 -11.63 -6.14 16.05
N SER A 94 -11.25 -7.08 16.91
CA SER A 94 -10.01 -7.83 16.79
C SER A 94 -10.28 -9.17 16.11
N ILE A 95 -9.43 -9.50 15.15
CA ILE A 95 -9.47 -10.75 14.39
C ILE A 95 -8.32 -11.61 14.90
N PRO A 96 -8.62 -12.70 15.64
CA PRO A 96 -7.59 -13.60 16.12
C PRO A 96 -7.06 -14.45 14.96
N GLY A 97 -5.77 -14.78 15.00
CA GLY A 97 -5.15 -15.66 14.03
C GLY A 97 -3.73 -15.22 13.69
N ASP A 98 -3.06 -16.05 12.90
CA ASP A 98 -1.80 -15.70 12.26
C ASP A 98 -1.97 -15.78 10.75
N ILE A 99 -2.16 -14.61 10.13
CA ILE A 99 -2.33 -14.50 8.69
C ILE A 99 -1.15 -15.09 7.92
N THR A 100 0.05 -15.14 8.53
CA THR A 100 1.23 -15.75 7.90
C THR A 100 1.01 -17.24 7.72
N THR A 101 0.55 -17.91 8.78
CA THR A 101 0.18 -19.31 8.74
C THR A 101 -0.93 -19.55 7.72
N ASP A 102 -1.96 -18.70 7.67
CA ASP A 102 -3.06 -18.82 6.72
C ASP A 102 -2.58 -18.68 5.26
N HIS A 103 -1.69 -17.72 4.97
CA HIS A 103 -1.09 -17.55 3.65
C HIS A 103 -0.23 -18.76 3.24
N VAL A 104 0.56 -19.32 4.15
CA VAL A 104 1.37 -20.52 3.87
C VAL A 104 0.47 -21.72 3.61
N GLN A 105 -0.59 -21.91 4.40
CA GLN A 105 -1.56 -22.99 4.17
C GLN A 105 -2.23 -22.83 2.81
N ASN A 106 -2.70 -21.63 2.46
CA ASN A 106 -3.29 -21.34 1.15
C ASN A 106 -2.34 -21.73 0.01
N PHE A 107 -1.06 -21.33 0.11
CA PHE A 107 -0.06 -21.68 -0.90
C PHE A 107 0.13 -23.20 -1.03
N LEU A 108 0.29 -23.93 0.08
CA LEU A 108 0.48 -25.38 0.06
C LEU A 108 -0.75 -26.12 -0.49
N GLU A 109 -1.96 -25.66 -0.16
CA GLU A 109 -3.20 -26.18 -0.73
C GLU A 109 -3.28 -25.95 -2.24
N CYS A 110 -2.85 -24.79 -2.72
CA CYS A 110 -2.81 -24.47 -4.14
C CYS A 110 -1.80 -25.33 -4.89
N CYS A 111 -0.63 -25.58 -4.31
CA CYS A 111 0.35 -26.53 -4.86
C CYS A 111 -0.24 -27.94 -5.01
N ARG A 112 -1.04 -28.40 -4.04
CA ARG A 112 -1.67 -29.73 -4.06
C ARG A 112 -2.83 -29.82 -5.04
N SER A 113 -3.73 -28.83 -5.01
CA SER A 113 -4.97 -28.81 -5.80
C SER A 113 -4.80 -28.28 -7.22
N ARG A 114 -3.67 -27.60 -7.50
CA ARG A 114 -3.40 -26.86 -8.74
C ARG A 114 -4.35 -25.69 -9.00
N ARG A 115 -5.08 -25.22 -7.98
CA ARG A 115 -5.83 -23.97 -8.06
C ARG A 115 -4.89 -22.76 -7.90
N MET A 116 -5.36 -21.58 -8.30
CA MET A 116 -4.62 -20.34 -8.09
C MET A 116 -4.61 -19.92 -6.61
N PRO A 117 -3.48 -19.39 -6.09
CA PRO A 117 -3.42 -18.80 -4.75
C PRO A 117 -4.27 -17.53 -4.67
N THR A 118 -4.68 -17.17 -3.45
CA THR A 118 -5.48 -15.95 -3.22
C THR A 118 -4.72 -14.68 -3.65
N ALA A 119 -3.40 -14.68 -3.48
CA ALA A 119 -2.50 -13.63 -3.98
C ALA A 119 -1.65 -14.22 -5.09
N ASP A 120 -2.13 -14.15 -6.33
CA ASP A 120 -1.42 -14.67 -7.49
C ASP A 120 -0.35 -13.71 -8.03
N ALA A 121 0.33 -14.15 -9.08
CA ALA A 121 1.40 -13.38 -9.71
C ALA A 121 0.92 -12.05 -10.29
N TYR A 122 -0.34 -11.98 -10.75
CA TYR A 122 -0.90 -10.73 -11.27
C TYR A 122 -1.09 -9.73 -10.13
N ILE A 123 -1.72 -10.14 -9.02
CA ILE A 123 -1.88 -9.29 -7.83
C ILE A 123 -0.52 -8.82 -7.31
N GLY A 124 0.47 -9.73 -7.25
CA GLY A 124 1.83 -9.40 -6.83
C GLY A 124 2.49 -8.34 -7.72
N HIS A 125 2.41 -8.53 -9.05
CA HIS A 125 2.92 -7.59 -10.05
C HIS A 125 2.29 -6.20 -9.91
N ARG A 126 0.96 -6.14 -9.87
CA ARG A 126 0.22 -4.87 -9.77
C ARG A 126 0.51 -4.14 -8.45
N SER A 127 0.70 -4.90 -7.36
CA SER A 127 1.06 -4.35 -6.06
C SER A 127 2.45 -3.72 -6.04
N VAL A 128 3.45 -4.36 -6.65
CA VAL A 128 4.84 -3.85 -6.65
C VAL A 128 5.07 -2.75 -7.70
N GLN A 129 4.26 -2.71 -8.76
CA GLN A 129 4.29 -1.67 -9.79
C GLN A 129 4.24 -0.27 -9.17
N VAL A 130 3.36 -0.05 -8.18
CA VAL A 130 3.24 1.23 -7.47
C VAL A 130 4.56 1.63 -6.79
N SER A 131 5.20 0.69 -6.10
CA SER A 131 6.48 0.91 -5.44
C SER A 131 7.57 1.28 -6.45
N HIS A 132 7.60 0.61 -7.62
CA HIS A 132 8.54 0.95 -8.69
C HIS A 132 8.33 2.35 -9.25
N LEU A 133 7.08 2.76 -9.49
CA LEU A 133 6.77 4.12 -9.95
C LEU A 133 7.22 5.18 -8.93
N CYS A 134 7.05 4.91 -7.65
CA CYS A 134 7.51 5.78 -6.57
C CYS A 134 9.05 5.85 -6.48
N VAL A 135 9.74 4.72 -6.63
CA VAL A 135 11.22 4.69 -6.71
C VAL A 135 11.70 5.48 -7.92
N GLN A 136 11.05 5.30 -9.08
CA GLN A 136 11.37 6.06 -10.28
C GLN A 136 11.15 7.56 -10.08
N SER A 137 10.03 7.96 -9.46
CA SER A 137 9.76 9.36 -9.11
C SER A 137 10.87 9.96 -8.24
N TYR A 138 11.30 9.22 -7.22
CA TYR A 138 12.37 9.64 -6.31
C TYR A 138 13.69 9.86 -7.05
N LEU A 139 14.08 8.92 -7.91
CA LEU A 139 15.34 8.99 -8.67
C LEU A 139 15.32 10.10 -9.73
N GLU A 140 14.20 10.25 -10.45
CA GLU A 140 14.05 11.23 -11.52
C GLU A 140 13.65 12.63 -11.03
N LYS A 141 13.32 12.77 -9.73
CA LYS A 141 12.91 14.03 -9.09
C LYS A 141 11.71 14.69 -9.76
N ARG A 142 10.75 13.89 -10.21
CA ARG A 142 9.52 14.36 -10.87
C ARG A 142 8.35 13.43 -10.55
N THR A 143 7.15 13.91 -10.81
CA THR A 143 5.97 13.04 -10.85
C THR A 143 6.04 12.13 -12.08
N ILE A 144 5.79 10.84 -11.86
CA ILE A 144 5.68 9.83 -12.92
C ILE A 144 4.21 9.73 -13.30
N ARG A 145 3.87 10.09 -14.54
CA ARG A 145 2.56 9.79 -15.14
C ARG A 145 2.61 8.40 -15.76
N PHE A 146 1.56 7.62 -15.60
CA PHE A 146 1.55 6.20 -15.96
C PHE A 146 0.24 5.83 -16.66
N ASP A 147 0.35 5.03 -17.72
CA ASP A 147 -0.76 4.34 -18.35
C ASP A 147 -0.85 2.92 -17.74
N PRO A 148 -1.83 2.65 -16.85
CA PRO A 148 -1.92 1.37 -16.18
C PRO A 148 -2.43 0.21 -17.04
N ASP A 149 -3.00 0.49 -18.23
CA ASP A 149 -3.46 -0.53 -19.17
C ASP A 149 -2.31 -1.00 -20.08
N ARG A 150 -1.46 -0.07 -20.51
CA ARG A 150 -0.25 -0.36 -21.29
C ARG A 150 0.97 -0.66 -20.44
N GLU A 151 0.89 -0.34 -19.15
CA GLU A 151 1.98 -0.38 -18.18
C GLU A 151 3.20 0.46 -18.58
N GLU A 152 2.93 1.67 -19.09
CA GLU A 152 3.93 2.58 -19.64
C GLU A 152 4.01 3.89 -18.87
N VAL A 153 5.24 4.36 -18.62
CA VAL A 153 5.47 5.73 -18.14
C VAL A 153 5.25 6.69 -19.31
N LEU A 154 4.39 7.68 -19.09
CA LEU A 154 4.08 8.71 -20.07
C LEU A 154 5.18 9.80 -20.09
N PRO A 155 5.41 10.44 -21.26
CA PRO A 155 6.32 11.58 -21.36
C PRO A 155 5.98 12.69 -20.37
N GLY A 156 7.03 13.29 -19.79
CA GLY A 156 6.95 14.40 -18.83
C GLY A 156 6.68 15.75 -19.49
#